data_AF-A0A1A9MEU3-F1
#
_entry.id   AF-A0A1A9MEU3-F1
#
_cell.length_a   1.000
_cell.length_b   1.000
_cell.length_c   1.000
_cell.angle_alpha   90.00
_cell.angle_beta   90.00
_cell.angle_gamma   90.00
#
_symmetry.space_group_name_H-M   'P 1'
#
loop_
_entity.id
_entity.type
_entity.pdbx_description
1 polymer ?
#
loop_
_entity_poly.entity_id
_entity_poly.type
_entity_poly.pdbx_seq_one_letter_code
_entity_poly.pdbx_strand_id
1 'polypeptide(L)'
;MRAGAQRILFFDKDRGAEIFVRACGGNYLALENGAPTGFNPFQCERNEANTQFLAELIKVLGCKAEYSAREEKDIYRAVEGMLDTPMHLRSMSNFRKSLPNMGDDGLYARLRL
;
A
#
# COMPACT_ATOMS: atom_id res chain seq x y z
N MET A 1 -19.26 -22.60 24.19
CA MET A 1 -19.43 -21.49 23.23
C MET A 1 -18.11 -21.31 22.49
N ARG A 2 -18.06 -21.44 21.17
CA ARG A 2 -16.87 -21.06 20.39
C ARG A 2 -16.98 -19.57 20.09
N ALA A 3 -16.20 -18.74 20.76
CA ALA A 3 -16.01 -17.36 20.32
C ALA A 3 -15.41 -17.42 18.91
N GLY A 4 -16.09 -16.81 17.93
CA GLY A 4 -15.51 -16.63 16.60
C GLY A 4 -14.19 -15.86 16.73
N ALA A 5 -13.21 -16.17 15.89
CA ALA A 5 -11.93 -15.49 15.91
C ALA A 5 -12.14 -14.00 15.59
N GLN A 6 -12.25 -13.16 16.62
CA GLN A 6 -12.37 -11.71 16.47
C GLN A 6 -11.03 -11.16 16.00
N ARG A 7 -11.00 -10.58 14.79
CA ARG A 7 -9.84 -9.83 14.32
C ARG A 7 -9.96 -8.38 14.79
N ILE A 8 -8.91 -7.87 15.42
CA ILE A 8 -8.83 -6.50 15.93
C ILE A 8 -7.67 -5.82 15.21
N LEU A 9 -7.89 -4.60 14.72
CA LEU A 9 -6.87 -3.75 14.12
C LEU A 9 -6.73 -2.48 14.99
N PHE A 10 -5.52 -2.18 15.45
CA PHE A 10 -5.23 -0.98 16.25
C PHE A 10 -4.52 0.06 15.39
N PHE A 11 -5.07 1.29 15.35
CA PHE A 11 -4.33 2.48 14.93
C PHE A 11 -3.88 3.21 16.20
N ASP A 12 -2.58 3.14 16.49
CA ASP A 12 -2.02 3.53 17.79
C ASP A 12 -0.94 4.60 17.58
N LYS A 13 -1.34 5.87 17.69
CA LYS A 13 -0.48 7.03 17.39
C LYS A 13 0.70 7.16 18.37
N ASP A 14 0.44 6.96 19.67
CA ASP A 14 1.39 7.24 20.76
C ASP A 14 1.96 5.95 21.39
N ARG A 15 1.83 4.82 20.70
CA ARG A 15 2.33 3.50 21.12
C ARG A 15 1.73 2.97 22.44
N GLY A 16 0.57 3.49 22.85
CA GLY A 16 -0.09 3.09 24.09
C GLY A 16 -0.66 1.68 24.06
N ALA A 17 -0.95 1.14 22.88
CA ALA A 17 -1.51 -0.20 22.71
C ALA A 17 -0.45 -1.27 22.43
N GLU A 18 0.82 -0.91 22.26
CA GLU A 18 1.86 -1.86 21.85
C GLU A 18 2.00 -3.05 22.82
N ILE A 19 2.10 -2.77 24.12
CA ILE A 19 2.23 -3.81 25.15
C ILE A 19 1.01 -4.72 25.13
N PHE A 20 -0.18 -4.15 24.99
CA PHE A 20 -1.43 -4.91 24.93
C PHE A 20 -1.49 -5.82 23.69
N VAL A 21 -1.20 -5.27 22.50
CA VAL A 21 -1.19 -6.03 21.24
C VAL A 21 -0.21 -7.20 21.33
N ARG A 22 1.02 -6.97 21.80
CA ARG A 22 2.03 -8.01 21.96
C ARG A 22 1.63 -9.05 23.01
N ALA A 23 1.06 -8.63 24.14
CA ALA A 23 0.59 -9.54 25.19
C ALA A 23 -0.56 -10.44 24.72
N CYS A 24 -1.40 -9.95 23.81
CA CYS A 24 -2.44 -10.75 23.15
C CYS A 24 -1.91 -11.66 22.02
N GLY A 25 -0.59 -11.71 21.79
CA GLY A 25 0.01 -12.46 20.68
C GLY A 25 -0.20 -11.84 19.30
N GLY A 26 -0.60 -10.57 19.24
CA GLY A 26 -0.76 -9.82 18.00
C GLY A 26 0.56 -9.28 17.46
N ASN A 27 0.57 -8.95 16.17
CA ASN A 27 1.69 -8.26 15.54
C ASN A 27 1.53 -6.74 15.71
N TYR A 28 2.59 -6.09 16.18
CA TYR A 28 2.68 -4.63 16.28
C TYR A 28 3.78 -4.12 15.35
N LEU A 29 3.43 -3.21 14.46
CA LEU A 29 4.32 -2.61 13.48
C LEU A 29 4.31 -1.10 13.68
N ALA A 30 5.45 -0.54 14.05
CA ALA A 30 5.61 0.88 14.30
C ALA A 30 5.80 1.65 12.98
N LEU A 31 5.15 2.80 12.86
CA LEU A 31 5.35 3.73 11.75
C LEU A 31 6.22 4.89 12.24
N GLU A 32 7.46 4.92 11.78
CA GLU A 32 8.43 5.96 12.12
C GLU A 32 8.95 6.63 10.85
N ASN A 33 9.07 7.96 10.87
CA ASN A 33 9.57 8.69 9.71
C ASN A 33 11.00 8.27 9.38
N GLY A 34 11.23 7.91 8.11
CA GLY A 34 12.55 7.49 7.61
C GLY A 34 12.95 6.05 7.96
N ALA A 35 12.14 5.31 8.73
CA ALA A 35 12.39 3.91 9.05
C ALA A 35 11.60 2.98 8.10
N PRO A 36 12.12 1.78 7.76
CA PRO A 36 11.34 0.77 7.06
C PRO A 36 10.10 0.37 7.85
N THR A 37 8.92 0.54 7.26
CA THR A 37 7.63 0.29 7.93
C THR A 37 7.22 -1.18 7.99
N GLY A 38 7.83 -2.04 7.16
CA GLY A 38 7.41 -3.43 6.99
C GLY A 38 6.09 -3.62 6.22
N PHE A 39 5.45 -2.54 5.76
CA PHE A 39 4.13 -2.57 5.12
C PHE A 39 4.17 -2.18 3.64
N ASN A 40 4.98 -2.86 2.85
CA ASN A 40 4.98 -2.64 1.41
C ASN A 40 3.85 -3.44 0.73
N PRO A 41 2.81 -2.78 0.17
CA PRO A 41 1.64 -3.49 -0.34
C PRO A 41 1.96 -4.34 -1.58
N PHE A 42 3.06 -4.07 -2.29
CA PHE A 42 3.49 -4.86 -3.45
C PHE A 42 4.21 -6.18 -3.09
N GLN A 43 4.45 -6.46 -1.80
CA GLN A 43 5.01 -7.74 -1.31
C GLN A 43 3.94 -8.83 -1.20
N CYS A 44 3.06 -8.93 -2.19
CA CYS A 44 2.00 -9.93 -2.27
C CYS A 44 2.20 -10.87 -3.46
N GLU A 45 1.46 -11.97 -3.50
CA GLU A 45 1.40 -12.84 -4.67
C GLU A 45 0.80 -12.10 -5.88
N ARG A 46 1.26 -12.45 -7.09
CA ARG A 46 0.67 -11.95 -8.32
C ARG A 46 -0.62 -12.73 -8.61
N ASN A 47 -1.76 -12.07 -8.47
CA ASN A 47 -3.07 -12.56 -8.92
C ASN A 47 -3.99 -11.38 -9.23
N GLU A 48 -5.15 -11.65 -9.84
CA GLU A 48 -6.09 -10.62 -10.27
C GLU A 48 -6.68 -9.83 -9.09
N ALA A 49 -7.03 -10.52 -8.00
CA ALA A 49 -7.59 -9.89 -6.80
C ALA A 49 -6.62 -8.87 -6.17
N ASN A 50 -5.34 -9.23 -6.04
CA ASN A 50 -4.30 -8.33 -5.54
C ASN A 50 -4.04 -7.18 -6.52
N THR A 51 -4.09 -7.44 -7.82
CA THR A 51 -3.92 -6.39 -8.85
C THR A 51 -5.02 -5.33 -8.73
N GLN A 52 -6.28 -5.75 -8.65
CA GLN A 52 -7.43 -4.85 -8.48
C GLN A 52 -7.34 -4.09 -7.15
N PHE A 53 -7.08 -4.80 -6.04
CA PHE A 53 -6.92 -4.17 -4.73
C PHE A 53 -5.82 -3.11 -4.72
N LEU A 54 -4.66 -3.40 -5.32
CA LEU A 54 -3.55 -2.47 -5.37
C LEU A 54 -3.87 -1.26 -6.26
N ALA A 55 -4.54 -1.45 -7.39
CA ALA A 55 -4.97 -0.33 -8.23
C ALA A 55 -5.89 0.63 -7.46
N GLU A 56 -6.86 0.11 -6.71
CA GLU A 56 -7.72 0.91 -5.84
C GLU A 56 -6.95 1.58 -4.69
N LEU A 57 -6.05 0.85 -4.04
CA LEU A 57 -5.22 1.39 -2.97
C LEU A 57 -4.36 2.56 -3.47
N ILE A 58 -3.75 2.43 -4.65
CA ILE A 58 -2.94 3.49 -5.25
C ILE A 58 -3.79 4.74 -5.55
N LYS A 59 -5.03 4.58 -6.00
CA LYS A 59 -5.95 5.71 -6.19
C LYS A 59 -6.24 6.44 -4.88
N VAL A 60 -6.45 5.70 -3.79
CA VAL A 60 -6.62 6.28 -2.44
C VAL A 60 -5.36 7.04 -2.01
N LEU A 61 -4.18 6.44 -2.20
CA LEU A 61 -2.90 7.07 -1.82
C LEU A 61 -2.56 8.31 -2.66
N GLY A 62 -2.99 8.38 -3.91
CA GLY A 62 -2.84 9.57 -4.75
C GLY A 62 -3.70 10.77 -4.30
N CYS A 63 -4.71 10.53 -3.45
CA CYS A 63 -5.56 11.58 -2.85
C CYS A 63 -6.10 12.58 -3.88
N LYS A 64 -6.51 12.07 -5.04
CA LYS A 64 -7.14 12.85 -6.12
C LYS A 64 -8.65 12.66 -6.05
N ALA A 65 -9.41 13.73 -6.29
CA ALA A 65 -10.88 13.67 -6.24
C ALA A 65 -11.44 12.71 -7.30
N GLU A 66 -10.86 12.75 -8.51
CA GLU A 66 -11.28 11.94 -9.65
C GLU A 66 -10.05 11.50 -10.46
N TYR A 67 -10.16 10.33 -11.09
CA TYR A 67 -9.18 9.82 -12.05
C TYR A 67 -9.85 9.71 -13.41
N SER A 68 -9.21 10.21 -14.46
CA SER A 68 -9.66 9.99 -15.82
C SER A 68 -9.51 8.51 -16.20
N ALA A 69 -10.30 8.02 -17.15
CA ALA A 69 -10.18 6.66 -17.68
C ALA A 69 -8.75 6.34 -18.18
N ARG A 70 -8.03 7.37 -18.66
CA ARG A 70 -6.64 7.22 -19.07
C ARG A 70 -5.73 6.95 -17.87
N GLU A 71 -5.88 7.71 -16.80
CA GLU A 71 -5.10 7.53 -15.57
C GLU A 71 -5.41 6.19 -14.91
N GLU A 72 -6.67 5.77 -14.86
CA GLU A 72 -7.03 4.44 -14.34
C GLU A 72 -6.33 3.31 -15.10
N LYS A 73 -6.31 3.41 -16.44
CA LYS A 73 -5.58 2.46 -17.28
C LYS A 73 -4.07 2.48 -17.04
N ASP A 74 -3.49 3.67 -16.89
CA ASP A 74 -2.06 3.82 -16.62
C ASP A 74 -1.69 3.28 -15.21
N ILE A 75 -2.55 3.47 -14.21
CA ILE A 75 -2.42 2.89 -12.85
C ILE A 75 -2.45 1.37 -12.91
N TYR A 76 -3.47 0.80 -13.55
CA TYR A 76 -3.62 -0.64 -13.65
C TYR A 76 -2.40 -1.28 -14.33
N ARG A 77 -1.96 -0.72 -15.47
CA ARG A 77 -0.75 -1.19 -16.17
C ARG A 77 0.51 -1.08 -15.30
N ALA A 78 0.66 -0.01 -14.53
CA ALA A 78 1.81 0.16 -13.65
C ALA A 78 1.81 -0.86 -12.50
N VAL A 79 0.63 -1.17 -11.95
CA VAL A 79 0.47 -2.20 -10.90
C VAL A 79 0.80 -3.58 -11.44
N GLU A 80 0.28 -3.95 -12.61
CA GLU A 80 0.62 -5.21 -13.27
C GLU A 80 2.12 -5.32 -13.52
N GLY A 81 2.69 -4.29 -14.15
CA GLY A 81 4.13 -4.24 -14.44
C GLY A 81 4.98 -4.38 -13.16
N MET A 82 4.54 -3.79 -12.05
CA MET A 82 5.22 -3.95 -10.77
C MET A 82 5.13 -5.37 -10.24
N LEU A 83 3.94 -5.97 -10.25
CA LEU A 83 3.74 -7.34 -9.78
C LEU A 83 4.42 -8.39 -10.67
N ASP A 84 4.76 -8.06 -11.91
CA ASP A 84 5.54 -8.92 -12.79
C ASP A 84 7.06 -8.85 -12.53
N THR A 85 7.53 -7.86 -11.76
CA THR A 85 8.94 -7.81 -11.33
C THR A 85 9.25 -8.83 -10.23
N PRO A 86 10.52 -9.26 -10.09
CA PRO A 86 10.97 -10.02 -8.93
C PRO A 86 10.59 -9.34 -7.62
N MET A 87 10.13 -10.12 -6.63
CA MET A 87 9.58 -9.60 -5.37
C MET A 87 10.50 -8.60 -4.65
N HIS A 88 11.82 -8.80 -4.68
CA HIS A 88 12.78 -7.88 -4.06
C HIS A 88 12.90 -6.51 -4.76
N LEU A 89 12.42 -6.38 -6.00
CA LEU A 89 12.36 -5.09 -6.72
C LEU A 89 11.02 -4.38 -6.54
N ARG A 90 10.02 -5.06 -5.95
CA ARG A 90 8.67 -4.55 -5.75
C ARG A 90 8.62 -3.54 -4.62
N SER A 91 9.10 -2.32 -4.85
CA SER A 91 9.07 -1.22 -3.89
C SER A 91 8.15 -0.09 -4.37
N MET A 92 7.58 0.65 -3.41
CA MET A 92 6.81 1.87 -3.72
C MET A 92 7.64 2.87 -4.54
N SER A 93 8.94 3.00 -4.24
CA SER A 93 9.84 3.90 -4.96
C SER A 93 10.01 3.49 -6.43
N ASN A 94 10.15 2.18 -6.71
CA ASN A 94 10.21 1.69 -8.09
C ASN A 94 8.85 1.82 -8.78
N PHE A 95 7.75 1.60 -8.05
CA PHE A 95 6.40 1.77 -8.59
C PHE A 95 6.18 3.20 -9.05
N ARG A 96 6.50 4.17 -8.19
CA ARG A 96 6.41 5.59 -8.54
C ARG A 96 7.21 5.91 -9.81
N LYS A 97 8.43 5.39 -9.95
CA LYS A 97 9.27 5.60 -11.17
C LYS A 97 8.66 5.02 -12.45
N SER A 98 7.77 4.03 -12.34
CA SER A 98 7.08 3.44 -13.50
C SER A 98 5.90 4.28 -14.01
N LEU A 99 5.43 5.25 -13.22
CA LEU A 99 4.30 6.09 -13.58
C LEU A 99 4.70 7.20 -14.58
N PRO A 100 3.80 7.58 -15.49
CA PRO A 100 4.00 8.75 -16.34
C PRO A 100 4.18 10.02 -15.51
N ASN A 101 5.18 10.83 -15.84
CA ASN A 101 5.38 12.15 -15.21
C ASN A 101 4.61 13.22 -16.01
N MET A 102 3.33 13.38 -15.70
CA MET A 102 2.39 14.28 -16.42
C MET A 102 2.20 15.65 -15.73
N GLY A 103 3.17 16.10 -14.93
CA GLY A 103 3.09 17.36 -14.19
C GLY A 103 2.47 17.22 -12.78
N ASP A 104 2.16 18.36 -12.17
CA ASP A 104 1.95 18.49 -10.71
C ASP A 104 0.72 17.74 -10.15
N ASP A 105 -0.27 17.46 -10.99
CA ASP A 105 -1.48 16.71 -10.61
C ASP A 105 -1.42 15.21 -10.97
N GLY A 106 -0.35 14.78 -11.66
CA GLY A 106 -0.15 13.39 -12.01
C GLY A 106 0.13 12.52 -10.79
N LEU A 107 -0.21 11.23 -10.87
CA LEU A 107 0.01 10.29 -9.77
C LEU A 107 1.49 10.21 -9.34
N TYR A 108 2.43 10.38 -10.28
CA TYR A 108 3.87 10.50 -9.98
C TYR A 108 4.20 11.61 -8.97
N ALA A 109 3.56 12.78 -9.10
CA ALA A 109 3.77 13.93 -8.24
C ALA A 109 3.03 13.80 -6.90
N ARG A 110 1.87 13.15 -6.91
CA ARG A 110 1.00 12.96 -5.73
C ARG A 110 1.49 11.89 -4.76
N LEU A 111 2.12 10.82 -5.25
CA LEU A 111 2.75 9.82 -4.39
C LEU A 111 4.06 10.36 -3.81
N ARG A 112 4.00 10.95 -2.61
CA ARG A 112 5.16 11.41 -1.85
C ARG A 112 5.70 10.25 -1.01
N LEU A 113 6.81 9.68 -1.46
CA LEU A 113 7.52 8.56 -0.82
C LEU A 113 8.87 9.01 -0.30
#